data_AF-A0A101J409-F1
#
_entry.id   AF-A0A101J409-F1
#
_cell.length_a   1.000
_cell.length_b   1.000
_cell.length_c   1.000
_cell.angle_alpha   90.00
_cell.angle_beta   90.00
_cell.angle_gamma   90.00
#
_symmetry.space_group_name_H-M   'P 1'
#
loop_
_entity.id
_entity.type
_entity.pdbx_description
1 polymer ?
#
loop_
_entity_poly.entity_id
_entity_poly.type
_entity_poly.pdbx_seq_one_letter_code
_entity_poly.pdbx_strand_id
1 'polypeptide(L)' 'GLKNPRLIGFGISNSETFAAACREAAGAIIGSRFISLLGSEPSVEAAAKKLIEALR' A
#
# COMPACT_ATOMS: atom_id res chain seq x y z
N GLY A 1 -21.81 12.02 8.99
CA GLY A 1 -20.54 11.38 8.55
C GLY A 1 -20.83 10.41 7.41
N LEU A 2 -19.81 10.08 6.60
CA LEU A 2 -19.92 9.06 5.54
C LEU A 2 -20.18 7.68 6.15
N LYS A 3 -21.08 6.90 5.54
CA LYS A 3 -21.51 5.59 6.07
C LYS A 3 -20.63 4.42 5.63
N ASN A 4 -19.82 4.61 4.60
CA ASN A 4 -19.03 3.54 4.01
C ASN A 4 -17.59 3.57 4.55
N PRO A 5 -16.97 2.41 4.82
CA PRO A 5 -15.53 2.33 5.07
C PRO A 5 -14.75 3.02 3.95
N ARG A 6 -13.81 3.87 4.32
CA ARG A 6 -13.00 4.64 3.37
C ARG A 6 -11.61 4.05 3.30
N LEU A 7 -10.96 4.19 2.14
CA LEU A 7 -9.56 3.83 1.94
C LEU A 7 -8.80 5.09 1.49
N ILE A 8 -7.52 5.19 1.86
CA ILE A 8 -6.61 6.24 1.37
C ILE A 8 -5.73 5.65 0.28
N GLY A 9 -5.74 6.26 -0.92
CA GLY A 9 -5.08 5.69 -2.11
C GLY A 9 -3.90 6.48 -2.67
N PHE A 10 -3.48 7.56 -2.01
CA PHE A 10 -2.39 8.42 -2.48
C PHE A 10 -1.39 8.70 -1.35
N GLY A 11 -0.10 8.81 -1.70
CA GLY A 11 0.97 9.11 -0.75
C GLY A 11 1.40 7.94 0.14
N ILE A 12 0.92 6.73 -0.12
CA ILE A 12 1.24 5.53 0.69
C ILE A 12 2.32 4.72 0.00
N SER A 13 3.49 4.61 0.61
CA SER A 13 4.65 3.95 -0.01
C SER A 13 5.56 3.18 0.94
N ASN A 14 5.32 3.27 2.25
CA ASN A 14 6.10 2.62 3.29
C ASN A 14 5.20 2.29 4.51
N SER A 15 5.75 1.56 5.49
CA SER A 15 5.03 1.15 6.70
C SER A 15 4.49 2.34 7.51
N GLU A 16 5.24 3.43 7.65
CA GLU A 16 4.81 4.62 8.39
C GLU A 16 3.57 5.28 7.77
N THR A 17 3.61 5.53 6.45
CA THR A 17 2.49 6.12 5.71
C THR A 17 1.29 5.17 5.65
N PHE A 18 1.52 3.86 5.54
CA PHE A 18 0.48 2.84 5.63
C PHE A 18 -0.20 2.83 7.01
N ALA A 19 0.58 2.84 8.08
CA ALA A 19 0.07 2.89 9.44
C ALA A 19 -0.74 4.19 9.68
N ALA A 20 -0.25 5.32 9.17
CA ALA A 20 -0.99 6.58 9.22
C ALA A 20 -2.34 6.50 8.49
N ALA A 21 -2.38 5.91 7.29
CA ALA A 21 -3.62 5.71 6.56
C ALA A 21 -4.61 4.80 7.32
N CYS A 22 -4.14 3.73 7.92
CA CYS A 22 -4.96 2.80 8.71
C CYS A 22 -5.45 3.41 10.04
N ARG A 23 -4.84 4.49 10.55
CA ARG A 23 -5.38 5.23 11.71
C ARG A 23 -6.60 6.09 11.33
N GLU A 24 -6.59 6.65 10.12
CA GLU A 24 -7.59 7.65 9.68
C GLU A 24 -8.70 7.06 8.76
N ALA A 25 -8.48 5.84 8.27
CA ALA A 25 -9.32 5.15 7.31
C ALA A 25 -9.34 3.63 7.58
N ALA A 26 -10.22 2.91 6.89
CA ALA A 26 -10.35 1.46 7.03
C ALA A 26 -9.21 0.68 6.35
N GLY A 27 -8.25 1.37 5.73
CA GLY A 27 -7.12 0.79 5.03
C GLY A 27 -6.54 1.73 3.98
N ALA A 28 -5.64 1.19 3.17
CA ALA A 28 -4.93 1.94 2.14
C ALA A 28 -4.85 1.17 0.81
N ILE A 29 -4.71 1.92 -0.28
CA ILE A 29 -4.39 1.41 -1.62
C ILE A 29 -2.99 1.90 -1.98
N ILE A 30 -2.12 0.97 -2.39
CA ILE A 30 -0.70 1.26 -2.68
C ILE A 30 -0.41 0.92 -4.14
N GLY A 31 -0.47 1.95 -5.00
CA GLY A 31 -0.25 1.80 -6.43
C GLY A 31 1.21 2.02 -6.85
N SER A 32 1.72 3.24 -6.68
CA SER A 32 3.02 3.64 -7.23
C SER A 32 4.18 2.76 -6.75
N ARG A 33 4.22 2.43 -5.45
CA ARG A 33 5.25 1.54 -4.90
C ARG A 33 5.18 0.12 -5.49
N PHE A 34 3.98 -0.39 -5.74
CA PHE A 34 3.80 -1.69 -6.38
C PHE A 34 4.30 -1.68 -7.82
N ILE A 35 3.98 -0.64 -8.59
CA ILE A 35 4.50 -0.47 -9.96
C ILE A 35 6.03 -0.41 -9.98
N SER A 36 6.66 0.32 -9.04
CA SER A 36 8.12 0.34 -8.93
C SER A 36 8.73 -1.05 -8.67
N LEU A 37 8.08 -1.87 -7.84
CA LEU A 37 8.51 -3.23 -7.55
C LEU A 37 8.29 -4.16 -8.75
N LEU A 38 7.19 -4.02 -9.50
CA LEU A 38 6.97 -4.76 -10.74
C LEU A 38 8.06 -4.49 -11.79
N GLY A 39 8.62 -3.27 -11.81
CA GLY A 39 9.75 -2.95 -12.69
C GLY A 39 11.09 -3.54 -12.24
N SER A 40 11.20 -4.04 -11.01
CA SER A 40 12.47 -4.48 -10.40
C SER A 40 12.49 -5.99 -10.05
N GLU A 41 11.33 -6.60 -9.87
CA GLU A 41 11.17 -7.99 -9.42
C GLU A 41 10.78 -8.90 -10.60
N PRO A 42 11.16 -10.19 -10.56
CA PRO A 42 11.01 -11.09 -11.71
C PRO A 42 9.57 -11.52 -11.99
N SER A 43 8.64 -11.30 -11.06
CA SER A 43 7.22 -11.65 -11.23
C SER A 43 6.31 -10.76 -10.39
N VAL A 44 5.01 -10.82 -10.70
CA VAL A 44 3.95 -10.14 -9.94
C VAL A 44 3.93 -10.61 -8.48
N GLU A 45 4.09 -11.92 -8.26
CA GLU A 45 4.13 -12.54 -6.95
C GLU A 45 5.35 -12.08 -6.15
N ALA A 46 6.52 -11.98 -6.79
CA ALA A 46 7.73 -11.47 -6.15
C ALA A 46 7.56 -9.99 -5.73
N ALA A 47 7.01 -9.15 -6.61
CA ALA A 47 6.69 -7.76 -6.29
C ALA A 47 5.68 -7.62 -5.16
N ALA A 48 4.62 -8.44 -5.17
CA ALA A 48 3.60 -8.43 -4.13
C ALA A 48 4.17 -8.86 -2.77
N LYS A 49 4.99 -9.91 -2.75
CA LYS A 49 5.66 -10.37 -1.53
C LYS A 49 6.58 -9.29 -0.95
N LYS A 50 7.43 -8.69 -1.79
CA LYS A 50 8.29 -7.56 -1.42
C LYS A 50 7.51 -6.37 -0.88
N LEU A 51 6.37 -6.07 -1.49
CA LEU A 51 5.51 -4.98 -1.01
C LEU A 51 4.99 -5.28 0.40
N ILE A 52 4.46 -6.49 0.64
CA ILE A 52 3.96 -6.90 1.95
C ILE A 52 5.08 -6.85 3.00
N GLU A 53 6.28 -7.33 2.66
CA GLU A 53 7.45 -7.26 3.55
C GLU A 53 7.84 -5.83 3.89
N ALA A 54 7.77 -4.89 2.93
CA ALA A 54 8.09 -3.49 3.13
C ALA A 54 7.05 -2.70 3.95
N LEU A 55 5.85 -3.27 4.16
CA LEU A 55 4.76 -2.67 4.91
C LEU A 55 4.58 -3.28 6.32
N ARG A 56 5.28 -4.38 6.60
CA ARG A 56 5.34 -4.99 7.94
C ARG A 56 6.11 -4.12 8.93
#